data_AF-A0A9P4K2E2-F1
#
_entry.id   AF-A0A9P4K2E2-F1
#
_cell.length_a   1.000
_cell.length_b   1.000
_cell.length_c   1.000
_cell.angle_alpha   90.00
_cell.angle_beta   90.00
_cell.angle_gamma   90.00
#
_symmetry.space_group_name_H-M   'P 1'
#
loop_
_entity.id
_entity.type
_entity.pdbx_description
1 polymer ?
#
loop_
_entity_poly.entity_id
_entity_poly.type
_entity_poly.pdbx_seq_one_letter_code
_entity_poly.pdbx_strand_id
1 'polypeptide(L)'
;NVFHKRVAHPSESPTFAKNHTLPTYNAMQQLPQPQSIYQEGQVLLAISAINQDQIQSVQSAAATYSIPQTTLRDRRAGKPSRHDYEPNSKKLTKLEE
;
A
#
# COMPACT_ATOMS: atom_id res chain seq x y z
N ASN A 1 -49.59 18.63 -41.22
CA ASN A 1 -48.23 18.07 -41.11
C ASN A 1 -47.71 18.35 -39.72
N VAL A 2 -47.61 17.32 -38.87
CA VAL A 2 -47.11 17.39 -37.49
C VAL A 2 -45.60 17.54 -37.53
N PHE A 3 -45.03 18.51 -36.82
CA PHE A 3 -43.70 18.36 -36.22
C PHE A 3 -43.60 19.23 -34.96
N HIS A 4 -43.82 18.59 -33.81
CA HIS A 4 -43.30 19.07 -32.54
C HIS A 4 -41.76 19.07 -32.63
N LYS A 5 -41.08 20.14 -32.20
CA LYS A 5 -39.67 20.00 -31.79
C LYS A 5 -39.19 21.16 -30.90
N ARG A 6 -39.15 20.82 -29.61
CA ARG A 6 -38.09 21.06 -28.61
C ARG A 6 -37.84 22.49 -28.14
N VAL A 7 -38.36 22.74 -26.94
CA VAL A 7 -37.90 23.71 -25.93
C VAL A 7 -36.38 23.59 -25.76
N ALA A 8 -35.64 24.68 -25.99
CA ALA A 8 -34.22 24.76 -25.69
C ALA A 8 -34.05 25.29 -24.25
N HIS A 9 -33.84 24.38 -23.30
CA HIS A 9 -33.22 24.68 -22.03
C HIS A 9 -31.97 23.80 -21.93
N PRO A 10 -30.75 24.34 -22.13
CA PRO A 10 -29.56 23.65 -21.68
C PRO A 10 -29.52 23.78 -20.14
N SER A 11 -30.02 22.75 -19.44
CA SER A 11 -29.59 22.50 -18.06
C SER A 11 -28.19 21.88 -18.12
N GLU A 12 -27.19 22.67 -18.47
CA GLU A 12 -25.80 22.26 -18.35
C GLU A 12 -25.33 22.61 -16.94
N SER A 13 -25.29 21.62 -16.06
CA SER A 13 -24.55 21.71 -14.80
C SER A 13 -23.07 21.99 -15.11
N PRO A 14 -22.42 22.98 -14.48
CA PRO A 14 -21.02 23.24 -14.73
C PRO A 14 -20.21 22.05 -14.21
N THR A 15 -19.60 21.29 -15.13
CA THR A 15 -18.63 20.25 -14.79
C THR A 15 -17.45 20.93 -14.10
N PHE A 16 -17.28 20.69 -12.80
CA PHE A 16 -16.11 21.14 -12.05
C PHE A 16 -14.88 20.39 -12.59
N ALA A 17 -14.20 20.98 -13.57
CA ALA A 17 -12.94 20.48 -14.05
C ALA A 17 -11.92 20.57 -12.90
N LYS A 18 -11.56 19.41 -12.33
CA LYS A 18 -10.45 19.32 -11.39
C LYS A 18 -9.17 19.58 -12.18
N ASN A 19 -8.57 20.75 -11.98
CA ASN A 19 -7.24 21.04 -12.47
C ASN A 19 -6.26 20.06 -11.80
N HIS A 20 -5.97 18.95 -12.47
CA HIS A 20 -4.88 18.07 -12.10
C HIS A 20 -3.59 18.72 -12.58
N THR A 21 -2.98 19.55 -11.72
CA THR A 21 -1.59 19.98 -11.90
C THR A 21 -0.71 18.73 -11.91
N LEU A 22 -0.09 18.42 -13.05
CA LEU A 22 0.92 17.38 -13.13
C LEU A 22 2.18 17.89 -12.42
N PRO A 23 2.66 17.24 -11.34
CA PRO A 23 3.96 17.58 -10.79
C PRO A 23 5.03 17.13 -11.79
N THR A 24 5.84 18.07 -12.27
CA THR A 24 7.07 17.79 -12.99
C THR A 24 8.05 17.13 -12.02
N TYR A 25 8.20 15.82 -12.10
CA TYR A 25 9.17 15.08 -11.29
C TYR A 25 10.58 15.35 -11.83
N ASN A 26 11.40 16.09 -11.08
CA ASN A 26 12.83 16.12 -11.31
C ASN A 26 13.39 14.71 -11.11
N ALA A 27 14.07 14.20 -12.14
CA ALA A 27 14.81 12.95 -12.10
C ALA A 27 15.76 12.92 -10.88
N MET A 28 15.83 11.78 -10.20
CA MET A 28 16.69 11.49 -9.02
C MET A 28 16.23 12.01 -7.65
N GLN A 29 14.92 12.05 -7.37
CA GLN A 29 14.48 11.85 -5.99
C GLN A 29 13.84 10.47 -5.90
N GLN A 30 14.62 9.52 -5.40
CA GLN A 30 14.08 8.28 -4.86
C GLN A 30 13.03 8.73 -3.84
N LEU A 31 11.73 8.55 -4.18
CA LEU A 31 10.66 8.70 -3.19
C LEU A 31 11.15 7.95 -1.96
N PRO A 32 11.06 8.53 -0.75
CA PRO A 32 11.13 7.70 0.44
C PRO A 32 10.06 6.66 0.17
N GLN A 33 10.52 5.43 -0.14
CA GLN A 33 9.65 4.29 -0.05
C GLN A 33 8.98 4.48 1.30
N PRO A 34 7.67 4.30 1.44
CA PRO A 34 7.12 4.10 2.75
C PRO A 34 7.87 2.86 3.26
N GLN A 35 9.04 3.10 3.88
CA GLN A 35 9.73 2.25 4.81
C GLN A 35 8.55 1.75 5.60
N SER A 36 8.22 0.48 5.43
CA SER A 36 7.09 -0.16 6.08
C SER A 36 6.97 0.53 7.43
N ILE A 37 5.89 1.28 7.66
CA ILE A 37 5.81 2.23 8.79
C ILE A 37 6.18 1.50 10.10
N TYR A 38 5.99 0.18 10.08
CA TYR A 38 6.54 -0.82 10.96
C TYR A 38 7.92 -1.28 10.48
N GLN A 39 8.96 -0.83 11.16
CA GLN A 39 10.31 -1.38 10.99
C GLN A 39 10.23 -2.89 11.26
N GLU A 40 10.73 -3.74 10.35
CA GLU A 40 10.70 -5.20 10.57
C GLU A 40 11.35 -5.60 11.91
N GLY A 41 12.32 -4.82 12.38
CA GLY A 41 12.90 -5.00 13.72
C GLY A 41 11.87 -4.95 14.85
N GLN A 42 10.86 -4.07 14.77
CA GLN A 42 9.78 -4.01 15.78
C GLN A 42 8.87 -5.24 15.69
N VAL A 43 8.62 -5.74 14.48
CA VAL A 43 7.81 -6.95 14.29
C VAL A 43 8.52 -8.17 14.87
N LEU A 44 9.82 -8.30 14.62
CA LEU A 44 10.64 -9.36 15.20
C LEU A 44 10.68 -9.28 16.74
N LEU A 45 10.81 -8.07 17.29
CA LEU A 45 10.78 -7.85 18.74
C LEU A 45 9.42 -8.22 19.36
N ALA A 46 8.32 -7.89 18.67
CA ALA A 46 6.99 -8.27 19.12
C ALA A 46 6.77 -9.79 19.08
N ILE A 47 7.31 -10.48 18.07
CA ILE A 47 7.29 -11.94 17.98
C ILE A 47 8.12 -12.57 19.10
N SER A 48 9.32 -12.06 19.38
CA SER A 48 10.14 -12.58 20.47
C SER A 48 9.47 -12.38 21.83
N ALA A 49 8.81 -11.24 22.06
CA ALA A 49 8.08 -10.98 23.30
C ALA A 49 6.92 -11.98 23.53
N ILE A 50 6.24 -12.40 22.44
CA ILE A 50 5.23 -13.46 22.52
C ILE A 50 5.89 -14.81 22.83
N ASN A 51 6.98 -15.15 22.14
CA ASN A 51 7.66 -16.44 22.31
C ASN A 51 8.35 -16.60 23.68
N GLN A 52 8.70 -15.48 24.32
CA GLN A 52 9.29 -15.44 25.67
C GLN A 52 8.22 -15.30 26.77
N ASP A 53 6.94 -15.48 26.43
CA ASP A 53 5.79 -15.36 27.35
C ASP A 53 5.68 -14.01 28.07
N GLN A 54 6.38 -12.97 27.59
CA GLN A 54 6.29 -11.61 28.14
C GLN A 54 4.93 -10.98 27.80
N ILE A 55 4.36 -11.36 26.65
CA ILE A 55 3.05 -10.91 26.21
C ILE A 55 2.20 -12.12 25.81
N GLN A 56 1.08 -12.30 26.49
CA GLN A 56 0.22 -13.48 26.34
C GLN A 56 -0.61 -13.50 25.04
N SER A 57 -0.73 -12.37 24.34
CA SER A 57 -1.58 -12.30 23.14
C SER A 57 -0.98 -11.49 22.00
N VAL A 58 -1.31 -11.91 20.77
CA VAL A 58 -0.99 -11.18 19.53
C VAL A 58 -1.59 -9.78 19.53
N GLN A 59 -2.80 -9.62 20.08
CA GLN A 59 -3.49 -8.34 20.18
C GLN A 59 -2.76 -7.39 21.13
N SER A 60 -2.32 -7.88 22.28
CA SER A 60 -1.53 -7.11 23.24
C SER A 60 -0.19 -6.71 22.63
N ALA A 61 0.51 -7.63 21.96
CA ALA A 61 1.79 -7.32 21.33
C ALA A 61 1.63 -6.28 20.21
N ALA A 62 0.59 -6.42 19.37
CA ALA A 62 0.24 -5.45 18.35
C ALA A 62 -0.01 -4.05 18.94
N ALA A 63 -0.72 -3.96 20.06
CA ALA A 63 -0.95 -2.70 20.75
C ALA A 63 0.33 -2.10 21.33
N THR A 64 1.15 -2.90 22.03
CA THR A 64 2.40 -2.47 22.67
C THR A 64 3.40 -1.93 21.66
N TYR A 65 3.56 -2.62 20.53
CA TYR A 65 4.53 -2.25 19.50
C TYR A 65 3.95 -1.37 18.40
N SER A 66 2.66 -0.99 18.51
CA SER A 66 1.94 -0.22 17.48
C SER A 66 2.00 -0.84 16.09
N ILE A 67 1.86 -2.18 16.00
CA ILE A 67 1.91 -2.96 14.76
C ILE A 67 0.53 -3.50 14.44
N PRO A 68 0.08 -3.52 13.17
CA PRO A 68 -1.16 -4.18 12.78
C PRO A 68 -1.12 -5.65 13.15
N GLN A 69 -2.20 -6.15 13.74
CA GLN A 69 -2.32 -7.57 14.07
C GLN A 69 -2.16 -8.48 12.83
N THR A 70 -2.62 -8.02 11.67
CA THR A 70 -2.47 -8.75 10.40
C THR A 70 -1.01 -8.93 10.04
N THR A 71 -0.20 -7.86 10.13
CA THR A 71 1.25 -7.91 9.91
C THR A 71 1.91 -8.88 10.88
N LEU A 72 1.58 -8.82 12.17
CA LEU A 72 2.19 -9.68 13.17
C LEU A 72 1.82 -11.17 12.97
N ARG A 73 0.57 -11.45 12.59
CA ARG A 73 0.11 -12.81 12.24
C ARG A 73 0.81 -13.35 11.00
N ASP A 74 0.88 -12.55 9.94
CA ASP A 74 1.55 -12.90 8.68
C ASP A 74 3.02 -13.24 8.93
N ARG A 75 3.72 -12.42 9.72
CA ARG A 75 5.13 -12.62 10.06
C ARG A 75 5.34 -13.86 10.91
N ARG A 76 4.46 -14.13 11.88
CA ARG A 76 4.49 -15.36 12.68
C ARG A 76 4.20 -16.62 11.85
N ALA A 77 3.43 -16.48 10.77
CA ALA A 77 3.20 -17.55 9.79
C ALA A 77 4.34 -17.70 8.77
N GLY A 78 5.42 -16.91 8.88
CA GLY A 78 6.57 -16.98 7.99
C GLY A 78 6.38 -16.29 6.64
N LYS A 79 5.37 -15.40 6.51
CA LYS A 79 5.19 -14.58 5.31
C LYS A 79 6.11 -13.35 5.42
N PRO A 80 7.16 -13.21 4.59
CA PRO A 80 8.05 -12.05 4.60
C PRO A 80 7.40 -10.80 3.99
N SER A 81 8.11 -9.67 4.05
CA SER A 81 7.60 -8.41 3.51
C SER A 81 7.52 -8.46 2.00
N ARG A 82 6.64 -7.66 1.39
CA ARG A 82 6.61 -7.51 -0.07
C ARG A 82 7.96 -7.05 -0.63
N HIS A 83 8.75 -6.34 0.17
CA HIS A 83 10.10 -5.94 -0.19
C HIS A 83 11.05 -7.14 -0.36
N ASP A 84 10.90 -8.19 0.46
CA ASP A 84 11.81 -9.33 0.47
C ASP A 84 11.48 -10.34 -0.64
N TYR A 85 10.28 -10.26 -1.23
CA TYR A 85 9.91 -11.10 -2.36
C TYR A 85 10.52 -10.58 -3.67
N GLU A 86 11.00 -11.49 -4.50
CA GLU A 86 11.33 -11.14 -5.88
C GLU A 86 10.07 -10.68 -6.63
N PRO A 87 10.18 -9.66 -7.52
CA PRO A 87 9.09 -9.27 -8.39
C PRO A 87 8.67 -10.44 -9.31
N ASN A 88 7.38 -10.76 -9.34
CA ASN A 88 6.82 -11.83 -10.19
C ASN A 88 7.12 -11.63 -11.70
N SER A 89 7.45 -10.41 -12.11
CA SER A 89 7.75 -10.04 -13.50
C SER A 89 9.24 -10.11 -13.86
N LYS A 90 10.10 -10.69 -13.01
CA LYS A 90 11.51 -10.89 -13.34
C LYS A 90 11.63 -11.98 -14.41
N LYS A 91 11.96 -11.59 -15.66
CA LYS A 91 12.29 -12.55 -16.73
C LYS A 91 13.53 -13.35 -16.33
N LEU A 92 13.38 -14.65 -16.09
CA LEU A 92 14.48 -15.60 -15.92
C LEU A 92 14.98 -16.06 -17.30
N THR A 93 15.66 -15.18 -18.03
CA THR A 93 16.44 -15.63 -19.20
C THR A 93 17.58 -14.64 -19.43
N LYS A 94 18.77 -14.98 -18.94
CA LYS A 94 20.00 -14.57 -19.62
C LYS A 94 20.50 -15.82 -20.32
N LEU A 95 20.22 -15.92 -21.62
CA LEU A 95 20.99 -16.79 -22.50
C LEU A 95 22.27 -15.98 -22.75
N GLU A 96 23.37 -16.36 -22.12
CA GLU A 96 24.68 -15.82 -22.49
C GLU A 96 24.98 -16.34 -23.90
N GLU A 97 25.13 -15.42 -24.87
CA GLU A 97 25.61 -15.72 -26.22
C GLU A 97 27.13 -15.89 -26.24
#